data_AF-A0A843DT35-F1
#
_entry.id   AF-A0A843DT35-F1
#
_cell.length_a   1.000
_cell.length_b   1.000
_cell.length_c   1.000
_cell.angle_alpha   90.00
_cell.angle_beta   90.00
_cell.angle_gamma   90.00
#
_symmetry.space_group_name_H-M   'P 1'
#
loop_
_entity.id
_entity.type
_entity.pdbx_description
1 polymer ?
#
loop_
_entity_poly.entity_id
_entity_poly.type
_entity_poly.pdbx_seq_one_letter_code
_entity_poly.pdbx_strand_id
1 'polypeptide(L)' 'MADKILTLVGEDDAVVGKSFVFMGGQIECTTCSYNKICLNLEKGQKYTVINVRPPVHDCDLTEG' A
#
# COMPACT_ATOMS: atom_id res chain seq x y z
N MET A 1 -15.84 -14.87 2.86
CA MET A 1 -15.74 -14.18 1.55
C MET A 1 -14.51 -13.30 1.69
N ALA A 2 -13.48 -13.46 0.85
CA ALA A 2 -12.25 -12.69 1.02
C ALA A 2 -12.43 -11.34 0.34
N ASP A 3 -12.70 -10.31 1.12
CA ASP A 3 -12.78 -8.93 0.65
C ASP A 3 -11.44 -8.56 0.03
N LYS A 4 -11.42 -8.30 -1.29
CA LYS A 4 -10.19 -7.93 -1.99
C LYS A 4 -9.83 -6.50 -1.64
N ILE A 5 -8.93 -6.33 -0.68
CA ILE A 5 -8.39 -5.01 -0.29
C ILE A 5 -7.44 -4.53 -1.40
N LEU A 6 -7.70 -3.34 -1.93
CA LEU A 6 -6.77 -2.65 -2.82
C LEU A 6 -5.98 -1.64 -2.01
N THR A 7 -4.65 -1.66 -2.18
CA THR A 7 -3.74 -0.69 -1.58
C THR A 7 -2.64 -0.30 -2.57
N LEU A 8 -2.01 0.84 -2.32
CA LEU A 8 -0.79 1.26 -3.01
C LEU A 8 0.41 0.81 -2.18
N VAL A 9 1.37 0.17 -2.83
CA VAL A 9 2.64 -0.26 -2.24
C VAL A 9 3.78 0.31 -3.10
N GLY A 10 4.96 0.46 -2.51
CA GLY A 10 6.14 0.87 -3.26
C GLY A 10 6.48 -0.14 -4.35
N GLU A 11 7.18 0.30 -5.40
CA GLU A 11 7.62 -0.55 -6.51
C GLU A 11 8.34 -1.82 -6.03
N ASP A 12 9.18 -1.71 -4.99
CA ASP A 12 9.91 -2.84 -4.42
C ASP A 12 8.98 -3.90 -3.81
N ASP A 13 7.88 -3.48 -3.19
CA ASP A 13 6.87 -4.36 -2.60
C ASP A 13 5.79 -4.81 -3.59
N ALA A 14 5.70 -4.18 -4.77
CA ALA A 14 4.75 -4.48 -5.84
C ALA A 14 5.11 -5.76 -6.62
N VAL A 15 5.41 -6.85 -5.91
CA VAL A 15 5.80 -8.14 -6.47
C VAL A 15 4.81 -9.21 -6.03
N VAL A 16 4.16 -9.86 -7.00
CA VAL A 16 3.22 -10.96 -6.74
C VAL A 16 3.93 -12.10 -5.98
N GLY A 17 3.33 -12.52 -4.87
CA GLY A 17 3.88 -13.52 -3.94
C GLY A 17 4.69 -12.94 -2.80
N LYS A 18 5.05 -11.65 -2.83
CA LYS A 18 5.73 -10.98 -1.72
C LYS A 18 4.75 -10.77 -0.58
N SER A 19 5.21 -11.03 0.64
CA SER A 19 4.44 -10.77 1.86
C SER A 19 5.12 -9.67 2.67
N PHE A 20 4.34 -8.70 3.12
CA PHE A 20 4.81 -7.60 3.94
C PHE A 20 3.88 -7.39 5.13
N VAL A 21 4.37 -6.71 6.16
CA VAL A 21 3.56 -6.33 7.32
C VAL A 21 3.28 -4.85 7.21
N PHE A 22 2.01 -4.48 7.16
CA PHE A 22 1.64 -3.07 7.09
C PHE A 22 1.81 -2.42 8.47
N MET A 23 2.72 -1.46 8.59
CA MET A 23 3.00 -0.78 9.87
C MET A 23 2.14 0.48 10.10
N GLY A 24 1.19 0.76 9.22
CA GLY A 24 0.50 2.05 9.15
C GLY A 24 1.23 2.99 8.18
N GLY A 25 0.57 4.06 7.75
CA GLY A 25 1.24 5.11 6.98
C GLY A 25 1.75 6.24 7.87
N GLN A 26 2.47 7.14 7.21
CA GLN A 26 3.16 8.26 7.84
C GLN A 26 2.22 9.46 8.05
N ILE A 27 2.64 10.42 8.87
CA ILE A 27 1.85 11.63 9.15
C ILE A 27 1.57 12.44 7.87
N GLU A 28 2.52 12.43 6.94
CA GLU A 28 2.43 13.07 5.63
C GLU A 28 1.36 12.44 4.73
N CYS A 29 0.96 11.19 4.97
CA CYS A 29 -0.19 10.61 4.28
C CYS A 29 -1.50 11.36 4.61
N THR A 30 -1.58 12.11 5.71
CA THR A 30 -2.82 12.82 6.09
C THR A 30 -3.25 13.84 5.03
N THR A 31 -2.29 14.47 4.33
CA THR A 31 -2.55 15.46 3.26
C THR A 31 -2.74 14.81 1.88
N CYS A 32 -2.36 13.54 1.72
CA CYS A 32 -2.39 12.85 0.43
C CYS A 32 -3.83 12.47 -0.01
N SER A 33 -4.16 12.73 -1.27
CA SER A 33 -5.46 12.35 -1.87
C SER A 33 -5.70 10.83 -1.92
N TYR A 34 -4.63 10.04 -1.91
CA TYR A 34 -4.69 8.57 -1.98
C TYR A 34 -4.58 7.89 -0.61
N ASN A 35 -4.59 8.67 0.49
CA ASN A 35 -4.39 8.13 1.83
C ASN A 35 -5.41 7.05 2.20
N LYS A 36 -6.66 7.18 1.77
CA LYS A 36 -7.71 6.19 2.03
C LYS A 36 -7.41 4.85 1.38
N ILE A 37 -6.76 4.85 0.21
CA ILE A 37 -6.42 3.64 -0.53
C ILE A 37 -5.11 3.06 0.01
N CYS A 38 -4.12 3.90 0.29
CA CYS A 38 -2.82 3.49 0.82
C CYS A 38 -2.90 2.97 2.28
N LEU A 39 -3.77 3.57 3.09
CA LEU A 39 -4.04 3.22 4.48
C LEU A 39 -5.24 2.27 4.64
N ASN A 40 -5.67 1.62 3.57
CA ASN A 40 -6.81 0.71 3.59
C ASN A 40 -6.48 -0.64 4.27
N LEU A 41 -5.24 -0.81 4.71
CA LEU A 41 -4.73 -1.99 5.38
C LEU A 41 -4.75 -1.80 6.90
N GLU A 42 -4.95 -2.89 7.63
CA GLU A 42 -4.86 -2.89 9.09
C GLU A 42 -3.41 -2.89 9.55
N LYS A 43 -3.07 -1.96 10.43
CA LYS A 43 -1.74 -1.86 11.03
C LYS A 43 -1.43 -3.11 11.85
N GLY A 44 -0.25 -3.70 11.63
CA GLY A 44 0.22 -4.91 12.32
C GLY A 44 -0.24 -6.21 11.65
N GLN A 45 -0.95 -6.14 10.52
CA GLN A 45 -1.41 -7.31 9.80
C GLN A 45 -0.47 -7.64 8.63
N LYS A 46 -0.28 -8.94 8.37
CA LYS A 46 0.54 -9.45 7.27
C LYS A 46 -0.31 -9.59 6.01
N TYR A 47 0.11 -8.92 4.95
CA TYR A 47 -0.54 -8.98 3.65
C TYR A 47 0.37 -9.70 2.64
N THR A 48 -0.25 -10.34 1.65
CA THR A 48 0.46 -10.98 0.56
C THR A 48 -0.06 -10.41 -0.75
N VAL A 49 0.86 -9.99 -1.62
CA VAL A 49 0.52 -9.43 -2.92
C VAL A 49 0.04 -10.56 -3.82
N ILE A 50 -1.25 -10.59 -4.12
CA ILE A 50 -1.85 -11.57 -5.03
C ILE A 50 -1.92 -11.07 -6.48
N ASN A 51 -1.86 -9.75 -6.66
CA ASN A 51 -2.00 -9.11 -7.96
C ASN A 51 -1.45 -7.69 -7.89
N VAL A 52 -0.79 -7.25 -8.95
CA VAL A 52 -0.20 -5.91 -9.08
C VAL A 52 -0.86 -5.25 -10.28
N ARG A 53 -1.32 -4.01 -10.11
CA ARG A 53 -1.90 -3.22 -11.19
C ARG A 53 -0.85 -2.24 -11.74
N PRO A 54 -0.86 -1.97 -13.05
CA PRO A 54 0.17 -1.14 -13.69
C PRO A 54 0.09 0.38 -13.50
N PRO A 55 -1.02 1.05 -13.09
CA PRO A 55 -0.96 2.49 -12.91
C PRO A 55 -0.07 2.80 -11.71
N VAL A 56 1.13 3.32 -12.01
CA VAL A 56 2.03 3.90 -11.02
C VAL A 56 1.51 5.30 -10.71
N HIS A 57 1.36 5.58 -9.43
CA HIS A 57 1.03 6.90 -8.95
C HIS A 57 2.27 7.47 -8.27
N ASP A 58 2.73 8.63 -8.72
CA ASP A 58 3.73 9.41 -8.02
C ASP A 58 3.22 9.71 -6.60
N CYS A 59 3.94 9.18 -5.61
CA CYS A 59 3.75 9.54 -4.23
C CYS A 59 4.88 10.49 -3.86
N ASP A 60 4.54 11.69 -3.42
CA ASP A 60 5.52 12.70 -2.95
C ASP A 60 6.33 12.18 -1.74
N LEU A 61 5.76 11.21 -1.02
CA LEU A 61 6.40 10.49 0.08
C LEU A 61 7.56 9.56 -0.32
N THR A 62 7.75 9.30 -1.62
CA THR A 62 8.87 8.46 -2.10
C THR A 62 10.19 9.23 -2.18
N GLU A 63 10.20 10.53 -1.84
CA GLU A 63 11.42 11.31 -1.64
C GLU A 63 11.86 11.25 -0.16
N GLY A 64 12.61 10.19 0.17
CA GLY A 64 13.25 10.00 1.48
C GLY A 64 13.98 8.66 1.62
#